data_AF-A0A1C4RFN6-F1
#
_entry.id   AF-A0A1C4RFN6-F1
#
_cell.length_a   1.000
_cell.length_b   1.000
_cell.length_c   1.000
_cell.angle_alpha   90.00
_cell.angle_beta   90.00
_cell.angle_gamma   90.00
#
_symmetry.space_group_name_H-M   'P 1'
#
loop_
_entity.id
_entity.type
_entity.pdbx_description
1 polymer ?
#
loop_
_entity_poly.entity_id
_entity_poly.type
_entity_poly.pdbx_seq_one_letter_code
_entity_poly.pdbx_strand_id
1 'polypeptide(L)'
;MHESAEPQPRQPGPGVVARHVTERRDALGMSEDTLATEACMAPRYLRTLLDADLDFDPGGLVRVAAALHLTYRELLEGPSEPPPGRTGAAPHPVLVRMTATECWDKLGAQGVGRVAVAVEPAPAVLPVNYAVDDGAILYRTAPHGVAGPESGTEVSFQVDRIDDRMSSGWTVLITGEVERIDDPETVERLTARHTTRPWAGGDRPLWIRIRPDSVTGRHIGRT
;
A
#
# COMPACT_ATOMS: atom_id res chain seq x y z
N MET A 1 -40.93 11.53 11.70
CA MET A 1 -39.59 12.10 11.86
C MET A 1 -38.80 11.15 12.74
N HIS A 2 -37.95 10.32 12.14
CA HIS A 2 -37.04 9.44 12.86
C HIS A 2 -35.65 9.98 12.57
N GLU A 3 -35.05 10.58 13.59
CA GLU A 3 -33.72 11.16 13.55
C GLU A 3 -32.72 10.00 13.54
N SER A 4 -32.12 9.75 12.37
CA SER A 4 -31.04 8.78 12.22
C SER A 4 -29.81 9.34 12.92
N ALA A 5 -29.49 8.80 14.10
CA ALA A 5 -28.24 9.07 14.76
C ALA A 5 -27.08 8.57 13.87
N GLU A 6 -26.18 9.48 13.48
CA GLU A 6 -24.93 9.13 12.81
C GLU A 6 -24.10 8.18 13.71
N PRO A 7 -23.49 7.12 13.15
CA PRO A 7 -22.65 6.23 13.92
C PRO A 7 -21.42 6.99 14.42
N GLN A 8 -21.26 7.08 15.74
CA GLN A 8 -20.05 7.62 16.35
C GLN A 8 -18.82 6.85 15.85
N PRO A 9 -17.72 7.55 15.51
CA PRO A 9 -16.49 6.89 15.08
C PRO A 9 -16.02 5.95 16.20
N ARG A 10 -15.89 4.66 15.88
CA ARG A 10 -15.35 3.66 16.81
C ARG A 10 -13.95 4.14 17.22
N GLN A 11 -13.75 4.35 18.52
CA GLN A 11 -12.42 4.62 19.02
C GLN A 11 -11.51 3.44 18.66
N PRO A 12 -10.29 3.70 18.17
CA PRO A 12 -9.36 2.64 17.82
C PRO A 12 -9.05 1.80 19.06
N GLY A 13 -9.13 0.47 18.94
CA GLY A 13 -8.81 -0.42 20.06
C GLY A 13 -7.32 -0.36 20.43
N PRO A 14 -6.93 -0.80 21.64
CA PRO A 14 -5.55 -0.70 22.14
C PRO A 14 -4.50 -1.36 21.23
N GLY A 15 -4.86 -2.45 20.52
CA GLY A 15 -3.99 -3.08 19.53
C GLY A 15 -3.62 -2.20 18.33
N VAL A 16 -4.41 -1.16 18.01
CA VAL A 16 -4.11 -0.22 16.93
C VAL A 16 -2.99 0.74 17.35
N VAL A 17 -3.03 1.23 18.59
CA VAL A 17 -2.00 2.12 19.14
C VAL A 17 -0.67 1.40 19.29
N ALA A 18 -0.66 0.19 19.83
CA ALA A 18 0.54 -0.64 19.93
C ALA A 18 1.19 -0.89 18.55
N ARG A 19 0.37 -1.12 17.52
CA ARG A 19 0.82 -1.24 16.13
C ARG A 19 1.46 0.06 15.62
N HIS A 20 0.79 1.21 15.76
CA HIS A 20 1.34 2.50 15.31
C HIS A 20 2.66 2.86 16.01
N VAL A 21 2.79 2.55 17.31
CA VAL A 21 4.04 2.72 18.06
C VAL A 21 5.15 1.85 17.47
N THR A 22 4.87 0.58 17.19
CA THR A 22 5.84 -0.36 16.63
C THR A 22 6.30 0.10 15.23
N GLU A 23 5.35 0.36 14.33
CA GLU A 23 5.63 0.83 12.97
C GLU A 23 6.47 2.13 12.98
N ARG A 24 6.13 3.08 13.86
CA ARG A 24 6.85 4.35 13.92
C ARG A 24 8.23 4.21 14.54
N ARG A 25 8.40 3.36 15.56
CA ARG A 25 9.72 3.04 16.13
C ARG A 25 10.64 2.42 15.10
N ASP A 26 10.14 1.45 14.34
CA ASP A 26 10.91 0.77 13.30
C ASP A 26 11.38 1.77 12.22
N ALA A 27 10.49 2.67 11.79
CA ALA A 27 10.82 3.74 10.85
C ALA A 27 11.90 4.72 11.38
N LEU A 28 11.98 4.91 12.71
CA LEU A 28 12.98 5.76 13.36
C LEU A 28 14.25 5.00 13.77
N GLY A 29 14.30 3.66 13.59
CA GLY A 29 15.38 2.83 14.12
C GLY A 29 15.46 2.85 15.65
N MET A 30 14.34 3.10 16.33
CA MET A 30 14.27 3.36 17.77
C MET A 30 13.97 2.10 18.57
N SER A 31 14.85 1.74 19.51
CA SER A 31 14.62 0.64 20.44
C SER A 31 13.48 0.96 21.43
N GLU A 32 12.94 -0.05 22.10
CA GLU A 32 11.85 0.14 23.06
C GLU A 32 12.33 0.89 24.30
N ASP A 33 13.53 0.59 24.76
CA ASP A 33 14.16 1.25 25.90
C ASP A 33 14.46 2.71 25.57
N THR A 34 14.85 3.00 24.32
CA THR A 34 15.02 4.37 23.83
C THR A 34 13.68 5.11 23.86
N LEU A 35 12.60 4.52 23.33
CA LEU A 35 11.27 5.13 23.37
C LEU A 35 10.83 5.40 24.81
N ALA A 36 10.98 4.43 25.71
CA ALA A 36 10.60 4.58 27.10
C ALA A 36 11.36 5.74 27.77
N THR A 37 12.67 5.83 27.51
CA THR A 37 13.53 6.90 28.01
C THR A 37 13.08 8.28 27.50
N GLU A 38 12.87 8.43 26.18
CA GLU A 38 12.41 9.68 25.57
C GLU A 38 10.99 10.07 26.01
N ALA A 39 10.12 9.09 26.28
CA ALA A 39 8.77 9.32 26.81
C ALA A 39 8.75 9.51 28.35
N CYS A 40 9.93 9.59 28.99
CA CYS A 40 10.12 9.76 30.43
C CYS A 40 9.38 8.71 31.27
N MET A 41 9.47 7.43 30.87
CA MET A 41 8.83 6.32 31.58
C MET A 41 9.69 5.05 31.61
N ALA A 42 9.40 4.15 32.55
CA ALA A 42 10.07 2.86 32.60
C ALA A 42 9.62 1.95 31.43
N PRO A 43 10.50 1.11 30.84
CA PRO A 43 10.11 0.20 29.75
C PRO A 43 8.95 -0.74 30.11
N ARG A 44 8.89 -1.20 31.37
CA ARG A 44 7.77 -2.00 31.87
C ARG A 44 6.45 -1.21 31.87
N TYR A 45 6.50 0.07 32.21
CA TYR A 45 5.33 0.94 32.20
C TYR A 45 4.85 1.22 30.77
N LEU A 46 5.78 1.43 29.84
CA LEU A 46 5.47 1.55 28.41
C LEU A 46 4.70 0.32 27.90
N ARG A 47 5.14 -0.90 28.21
CA ARG A 47 4.41 -2.13 27.82
C ARG A 47 3.00 -2.17 28.39
N THR A 48 2.87 -1.92 29.69
CA THR A 48 1.54 -1.85 30.35
C THR A 48 0.64 -0.81 29.71
N LEU A 49 1.19 0.35 29.34
CA LEU A 49 0.45 1.42 28.68
C LEU A 49 -0.04 1.02 27.28
N LEU A 50 0.73 0.24 26.52
CA LEU A 50 0.36 -0.21 25.16
C LEU A 50 -0.59 -1.41 25.16
N ASP A 51 -0.58 -2.23 26.22
CA ASP A 51 -1.47 -3.38 26.37
C ASP A 51 -2.82 -3.01 27.01
N ALA A 52 -2.92 -1.84 27.65
CA ALA A 52 -4.12 -1.36 28.35
C ALA A 52 -5.07 -0.57 27.44
N ASP A 53 -6.32 -0.40 27.89
CA ASP A 53 -7.32 0.45 27.22
C ASP A 53 -6.89 1.93 27.21
N LEU A 54 -7.37 2.69 26.21
CA LEU A 54 -6.90 4.06 25.93
C LEU A 54 -7.20 5.07 27.04
N ASP A 55 -8.15 4.77 27.92
CA ASP A 55 -8.55 5.56 29.08
C ASP A 55 -7.66 5.32 30.31
N PHE A 56 -6.76 4.34 30.27
CA PHE A 56 -5.85 4.01 31.38
C PHE A 56 -4.90 5.16 31.76
N ASP A 57 -4.16 5.70 30.79
CA ASP A 57 -3.33 6.91 30.96
C ASP A 57 -3.16 7.67 29.63
N PRO A 58 -4.14 8.54 29.27
CA PRO A 58 -4.02 9.40 28.10
C PRO A 58 -2.77 10.30 28.14
N GLY A 59 -2.33 10.72 29.33
CA GLY A 59 -1.13 11.54 29.49
C GLY A 59 0.16 10.79 29.15
N GLY A 60 0.22 9.50 29.48
CA GLY A 60 1.27 8.57 29.05
C GLY A 60 1.32 8.44 27.53
N LEU A 61 0.17 8.24 26.90
CA LEU A 61 0.08 8.15 25.44
C LEU A 61 0.51 9.45 24.74
N VAL A 62 0.21 10.62 25.32
CA VAL A 62 0.72 11.91 24.81
C VAL A 62 2.25 11.97 24.86
N ARG A 63 2.89 11.49 25.93
CA ARG A 63 4.36 11.44 26.02
C ARG A 63 4.96 10.47 24.99
N VAL A 64 4.33 9.33 24.77
CA VAL A 64 4.72 8.37 23.72
C VAL A 64 4.60 9.00 22.33
N ALA A 65 3.51 9.70 22.04
CA ALA A 65 3.32 10.38 20.76
C ALA A 65 4.44 11.41 20.51
N ALA A 66 4.75 12.24 21.51
CA ALA A 66 5.79 13.25 21.43
C ALA A 66 7.18 12.63 21.15
N ALA A 67 7.53 11.55 21.84
CA ALA A 67 8.79 10.82 21.63
C ALA A 67 8.90 10.18 20.23
N LEU A 68 7.77 9.88 19.59
CA LEU A 68 7.70 9.32 18.23
C LEU A 68 7.56 10.38 17.13
N HIS A 69 7.62 11.66 17.49
CA HIS A 69 7.34 12.80 16.59
C HIS A 69 5.96 12.70 15.92
N LEU A 70 4.96 12.31 16.70
CA LEU A 70 3.55 12.26 16.32
C LEU A 70 2.74 13.20 17.21
N THR A 71 1.63 13.69 16.71
CA THR A 71 0.57 14.21 17.57
C THR A 71 -0.16 13.06 18.28
N TYR A 72 -0.79 13.34 19.42
CA TYR A 72 -1.63 12.35 20.11
C TYR A 72 -2.71 11.78 19.18
N ARG A 73 -3.29 12.62 18.32
CA ARG A 73 -4.27 12.20 17.33
C ARG A 73 -3.68 11.23 16.31
N GLU A 74 -2.50 11.51 15.76
CA GLU A 74 -1.84 10.62 14.79
C GLU A 74 -1.40 9.30 15.43
N LEU A 75 -1.09 9.29 16.73
CA LEU A 75 -0.83 8.05 17.45
C LEU A 75 -2.08 7.17 17.53
N LEU A 76 -3.25 7.77 17.78
CA LEU A 76 -4.53 7.07 17.87
C LEU A 76 -5.07 6.64 16.50
N GLU A 77 -5.12 7.59 15.56
CA GLU A 77 -5.82 7.46 14.28
C GLU A 77 -4.87 7.02 13.13
N GLY A 78 -3.56 7.09 13.34
CA GLY A 78 -2.53 6.95 12.31
C GLY A 78 -2.11 8.33 11.76
N PRO A 79 -0.89 8.47 11.20
CA PRO A 79 -0.49 9.72 10.57
C PRO A 79 -1.49 10.08 9.48
N SER A 80 -2.06 11.29 9.54
CA SER A 80 -2.79 11.82 8.41
C SER A 80 -1.78 12.02 7.29
N GLU A 81 -1.77 11.12 6.32
CA GLU A 81 -0.95 11.31 5.13
C GLU A 81 -1.47 12.60 4.46
N PRO A 82 -0.69 13.70 4.45
CA PRO A 82 -1.13 14.91 3.76
C PRO A 82 -1.37 14.54 2.30
N PRO A 83 -2.31 15.21 1.60
CA PRO A 83 -2.47 14.97 0.18
C PRO A 83 -1.10 15.14 -0.51
N PRO A 84 -0.79 14.27 -1.49
CA PRO A 84 0.54 14.20 -2.07
C PRO A 84 0.99 15.56 -2.62
N GLY A 85 2.30 15.82 -2.55
CA GLY A 85 2.91 17.04 -3.08
C GLY A 85 2.88 18.27 -2.16
N ARG A 86 2.53 18.12 -0.89
CA ARG A 86 2.60 19.22 0.11
C ARG A 86 3.92 19.32 0.87
N THR A 87 4.80 18.35 0.72
CA THR A 87 6.12 18.32 1.36
C THR A 87 7.19 18.78 0.37
N GLY A 88 8.11 19.65 0.81
CA GLY A 88 9.24 20.08 -0.02
C GLY A 88 10.21 18.92 -0.26
N ALA A 89 10.78 18.84 -1.47
CA ALA A 89 11.77 17.82 -1.79
C ALA A 89 12.98 17.91 -0.83
N ALA A 90 13.44 16.76 -0.34
CA ALA A 90 14.69 16.67 0.39
C ALA A 90 15.84 17.25 -0.46
N PRO A 91 16.93 17.75 0.14
CA PRO A 91 18.11 18.12 -0.62
C PRO A 91 18.74 16.89 -1.30
N HIS A 92 18.98 16.99 -2.61
CA HIS A 92 19.71 16.05 -3.50
C HIS A 92 19.13 14.62 -3.69
N PRO A 93 17.84 14.42 -3.98
CA PRO A 93 17.32 13.11 -4.38
C PRO A 93 17.87 12.74 -5.76
N VAL A 94 18.40 11.52 -5.88
CA VAL A 94 18.88 10.99 -7.16
C VAL A 94 17.88 9.96 -7.69
N LEU A 95 17.55 10.08 -8.98
CA LEU A 95 16.74 9.10 -9.70
C LEU A 95 17.64 8.04 -10.33
N VAL A 96 17.59 6.82 -9.80
CA VAL A 96 18.43 5.70 -10.24
C VAL A 96 17.59 4.70 -11.02
N ARG A 97 18.16 4.14 -12.10
CA ARG A 97 17.51 3.04 -12.85
C ARG A 97 17.66 1.73 -12.08
N MET A 98 16.57 0.99 -11.98
CA MET A 98 16.58 -0.38 -11.44
C MET A 98 16.77 -1.39 -12.57
N THR A 99 17.39 -2.52 -12.24
CA THR A 99 17.43 -3.74 -13.04
C THR A 99 16.06 -4.42 -13.06
N ALA A 100 15.83 -5.32 -14.01
CA ALA A 100 14.58 -6.08 -14.09
C ALA A 100 14.35 -6.93 -12.82
N THR A 101 15.40 -7.57 -12.28
CA THR A 101 15.31 -8.34 -11.03
C THR A 101 14.86 -7.50 -9.86
N GLU A 102 15.46 -6.32 -9.65
CA GLU A 102 15.03 -5.39 -8.61
C GLU A 102 13.58 -4.93 -8.79
N CYS A 103 13.12 -4.78 -10.03
CA CYS A 103 11.71 -4.44 -10.31
C CYS A 103 10.77 -5.55 -9.82
N TRP A 104 11.05 -6.80 -10.17
CA TRP A 104 10.27 -7.94 -9.73
C TRP A 104 10.32 -8.14 -8.21
N ASP A 105 11.48 -7.93 -7.60
CA ASP A 105 11.64 -7.97 -6.14
C ASP A 105 10.78 -6.91 -5.44
N LYS A 106 10.67 -5.70 -6.02
CA LYS A 106 9.82 -4.63 -5.49
C LYS A 106 8.32 -4.89 -5.67
N LEU A 107 7.93 -5.52 -6.78
CA LEU A 107 6.54 -5.93 -7.01
C LEU A 107 6.09 -6.98 -5.98
N GLY A 108 6.97 -7.94 -5.66
CA GLY A 108 6.62 -9.05 -4.78
C GLY A 108 5.56 -9.97 -5.40
N ALA A 109 4.89 -10.78 -4.59
CA ALA A 109 3.95 -11.78 -5.08
C ALA A 109 2.56 -11.23 -5.45
N GLN A 110 2.12 -10.16 -4.79
CA GLN A 110 0.79 -9.56 -4.99
C GLN A 110 0.73 -8.15 -4.42
N GLY A 111 -0.26 -7.37 -4.87
CA GLY A 111 -0.52 -6.04 -4.34
C GLY A 111 -1.59 -5.29 -5.12
N VAL A 112 -1.50 -3.96 -5.09
CA VAL A 112 -2.32 -3.07 -5.94
C VAL A 112 -1.42 -2.30 -6.88
N GLY A 113 -1.81 -2.30 -8.15
CA GLY A 113 -1.19 -1.50 -9.19
C GLY A 113 -2.23 -0.74 -9.99
N ARG A 114 -1.78 -0.03 -11.03
CA ARG A 114 -2.64 0.64 -11.98
C ARG A 114 -2.41 0.09 -13.38
N VAL A 115 -3.47 -0.22 -14.09
CA VAL A 115 -3.42 -0.53 -15.53
C VAL A 115 -3.88 0.69 -16.30
N ALA A 116 -3.09 1.12 -17.28
CA ALA A 116 -3.41 2.14 -18.25
C ALA A 116 -3.80 1.46 -19.56
N VAL A 117 -5.03 1.70 -19.99
CA VAL A 117 -5.61 1.13 -21.21
C VAL A 117 -5.92 2.27 -22.18
N ALA A 118 -5.45 2.13 -23.42
CA ALA A 118 -5.78 3.07 -24.49
C ALA A 118 -7.25 2.91 -24.89
N VAL A 119 -8.08 3.89 -24.53
CA VAL A 119 -9.49 3.97 -24.89
C VAL A 119 -9.83 5.38 -25.35
N GLU A 120 -10.96 5.54 -26.04
CA GLU A 120 -11.47 6.84 -26.47
C GLU A 120 -12.33 7.49 -25.37
N PRO A 121 -12.33 8.83 -25.22
CA PRO A 121 -11.53 9.82 -25.98
C PRO A 121 -10.11 10.03 -25.40
N ALA A 122 -9.78 9.35 -24.29
CA ALA A 122 -8.50 9.47 -23.62
C ALA A 122 -8.17 8.18 -22.85
N PRO A 123 -6.88 7.84 -22.66
CA PRO A 123 -6.47 6.68 -21.90
C PRO A 123 -7.08 6.65 -20.50
N ALA A 124 -7.47 5.46 -20.05
CA ALA A 124 -8.01 5.26 -18.72
C ALA A 124 -6.99 4.54 -17.84
N VAL A 125 -6.78 5.05 -16.62
CA VAL A 125 -5.87 4.46 -15.63
C VAL A 125 -6.71 3.95 -14.46
N LEU A 126 -6.69 2.63 -14.23
CA LEU A 126 -7.58 1.96 -13.28
C LEU A 126 -6.78 1.16 -12.24
N PRO A 127 -7.13 1.23 -10.95
CA PRO A 127 -6.51 0.40 -9.94
C PRO A 127 -6.95 -1.06 -10.10
N VAL A 128 -6.00 -1.99 -10.00
CA VAL A 128 -6.26 -3.43 -10.02
C VAL A 128 -5.48 -4.12 -8.90
N ASN A 129 -6.10 -5.11 -8.28
CA ASN A 129 -5.37 -6.01 -7.39
C ASN A 129 -4.70 -7.07 -8.25
N TYR A 130 -3.38 -7.21 -8.10
CA TYR A 130 -2.59 -8.07 -8.96
C TYR A 130 -1.86 -9.16 -8.19
N ALA A 131 -1.49 -10.21 -8.91
CA ALA A 131 -0.53 -11.22 -8.53
C ALA A 131 0.58 -11.29 -9.57
N VAL A 132 1.75 -11.76 -9.16
CA VAL A 132 2.85 -12.12 -10.07
C VAL A 132 2.86 -13.64 -10.21
N ASP A 133 2.82 -14.12 -11.44
CA ASP A 133 2.86 -15.56 -11.77
C ASP A 133 3.71 -15.75 -13.02
N ASP A 134 4.78 -16.54 -12.90
CA ASP A 134 5.69 -16.88 -14.01
C ASP A 134 6.19 -15.66 -14.81
N GLY A 135 6.58 -14.59 -14.11
CA GLY A 135 7.08 -13.37 -14.74
C GLY A 135 6.01 -12.55 -15.47
N ALA A 136 4.73 -12.80 -15.22
CA ALA A 136 3.60 -12.04 -15.74
C ALA A 136 2.79 -11.39 -14.61
N ILE A 137 2.04 -10.35 -14.95
CA ILE A 137 1.07 -9.73 -14.05
C ILE A 137 -0.29 -10.34 -14.30
N LEU A 138 -0.94 -10.82 -13.24
CA LEU A 138 -2.30 -11.34 -13.28
C LEU A 138 -3.23 -10.44 -12.46
N TYR A 139 -4.44 -10.19 -12.94
CA TYR A 139 -5.49 -9.56 -12.12
C TYR A 139 -6.89 -10.03 -12.52
N ARG A 140 -7.86 -9.79 -11.64
CA ARG A 140 -9.27 -10.14 -11.85
C ARG A 140 -10.14 -8.91 -12.09
N THR A 141 -11.07 -9.01 -13.02
CA THR A 141 -12.00 -7.93 -13.36
C THR A 141 -13.36 -8.48 -13.82
N ALA A 142 -14.33 -7.57 -13.98
CA ALA A 142 -15.57 -7.90 -14.69
C ALA A 142 -15.26 -8.09 -16.20
N PRO A 143 -15.95 -9.02 -16.89
CA PRO A 143 -15.75 -9.24 -18.33
C PRO A 143 -16.03 -8.01 -19.20
N HIS A 144 -16.88 -7.12 -18.70
CA HIS A 144 -17.30 -5.91 -19.39
C HIS A 144 -16.80 -4.70 -18.59
N GLY A 145 -15.94 -3.90 -19.22
CA GLY A 145 -15.38 -2.67 -18.63
C GLY A 145 -13.96 -2.42 -19.09
N VAL A 146 -13.47 -1.20 -18.85
CA VAL A 146 -12.16 -0.76 -19.37
C VAL A 146 -10.98 -1.57 -18.81
N ALA A 147 -11.12 -2.08 -17.59
CA ALA A 147 -10.10 -2.94 -16.97
C ALA A 147 -10.06 -4.36 -17.56
N GLY A 148 -11.01 -4.75 -18.42
CA GLY A 148 -10.95 -6.00 -19.19
C GLY A 148 -10.78 -5.71 -20.66
N PRO A 149 -9.62 -5.22 -21.14
CA PRO A 149 -9.36 -5.07 -22.57
C PRO A 149 -9.29 -6.43 -23.29
N GLU A 150 -9.47 -6.44 -24.61
CA GLU A 150 -9.39 -7.66 -25.43
C GLU A 150 -7.98 -8.26 -25.44
N SER A 151 -7.85 -9.56 -25.67
CA SER A 151 -6.53 -10.17 -25.91
C SER A 151 -5.85 -9.51 -27.10
N GLY A 152 -4.53 -9.31 -27.05
CA GLY A 152 -3.79 -8.55 -28.05
C GLY A 152 -3.72 -7.04 -27.79
N THR A 153 -4.40 -6.54 -26.76
CA THR A 153 -4.32 -5.11 -26.42
C THR A 153 -3.02 -4.80 -25.70
N GLU A 154 -2.28 -3.82 -26.22
CA GLU A 154 -1.13 -3.22 -25.53
C GLU A 154 -1.56 -2.38 -24.33
N VAL A 155 -1.00 -2.66 -23.16
CA VAL A 155 -1.28 -1.93 -21.94
C VAL A 155 0.01 -1.54 -21.21
N SER A 156 -0.12 -0.58 -20.32
CA SER A 156 0.92 -0.24 -19.35
C SER A 156 0.42 -0.53 -17.94
N PHE A 157 1.24 -1.17 -17.12
CA PHE A 157 0.97 -1.47 -15.73
C PHE A 157 2.02 -0.83 -14.82
N GLN A 158 1.57 -0.21 -13.74
CA GLN A 158 2.43 0.52 -12.81
C GLN A 158 2.16 0.14 -11.36
N VAL A 159 3.24 -0.03 -10.61
CA VAL A 159 3.22 -0.05 -9.14
C VAL A 159 4.26 0.93 -8.64
N ASP A 160 3.92 1.66 -7.59
CA ASP A 160 4.80 2.61 -6.95
C ASP A 160 4.64 2.57 -5.44
N ARG A 161 5.69 3.04 -4.77
CA ARG A 161 5.64 3.43 -3.37
C ARG A 161 6.46 4.70 -3.24
N ILE A 162 5.80 5.80 -2.90
CA ILE A 162 6.41 7.11 -2.74
C ILE A 162 6.24 7.51 -1.29
N ASP A 163 7.34 7.89 -0.65
CA ASP A 163 7.36 8.51 0.67
C ASP A 163 7.71 9.99 0.48
N ASP A 164 6.67 10.83 0.45
CA ASP A 164 6.80 12.27 0.28
C ASP A 164 7.61 12.92 1.42
N ARG A 165 7.55 12.37 2.64
CA ARG A 165 8.28 12.90 3.81
C ARG A 165 9.78 12.67 3.68
N MET A 166 10.16 11.49 3.22
CA MET A 166 11.57 11.12 3.01
C MET A 166 12.08 11.53 1.64
N SER A 167 11.21 12.02 0.75
CA SER A 167 11.51 12.26 -0.67
C SER A 167 12.21 11.07 -1.31
N SER A 168 11.68 9.89 -1.04
CA SER A 168 12.22 8.63 -1.48
C SER A 168 11.10 7.75 -2.00
N GLY A 169 11.44 6.73 -2.78
CA GLY A 169 10.44 5.83 -3.29
C GLY A 169 10.92 5.06 -4.49
N TRP A 170 10.01 4.30 -5.07
CA TRP A 170 10.28 3.59 -6.30
C TRP A 170 9.01 3.47 -7.14
N THR A 171 9.23 3.26 -8.42
CA THR A 171 8.18 2.96 -9.40
C THR A 171 8.68 1.86 -10.30
N VAL A 172 7.82 0.88 -10.56
CA VAL A 172 7.99 -0.13 -11.60
C VAL A 172 6.91 0.09 -12.65
N LEU A 173 7.34 0.15 -13.91
CA LEU A 173 6.51 0.28 -15.09
C LEU A 173 6.73 -0.94 -15.98
N ILE A 174 5.64 -1.61 -16.30
CA ILE A 174 5.59 -2.76 -17.20
C ILE A 174 4.75 -2.36 -18.41
N THR A 175 5.23 -2.60 -19.61
CA THR A 175 4.40 -2.57 -20.82
C THR A 175 4.29 -3.98 -21.37
N GLY A 176 3.14 -4.32 -21.93
CA GLY A 176 2.95 -5.65 -22.47
C GLY A 176 1.57 -5.89 -23.05
N GLU A 177 1.47 -7.01 -23.74
CA GLU A 177 0.24 -7.49 -24.35
C GLU A 177 -0.67 -8.19 -23.34
N VAL A 178 -1.97 -7.93 -23.46
CA VAL A 178 -3.03 -8.58 -22.68
C VAL A 178 -3.38 -9.95 -23.26
N GLU A 179 -3.56 -10.91 -22.36
CA GLU A 179 -4.27 -12.16 -22.60
C GLU A 179 -5.44 -12.28 -21.63
N ARG A 180 -6.66 -12.39 -22.18
CA ARG A 180 -7.83 -12.81 -21.42
C ARG A 180 -7.79 -14.31 -21.17
N ILE A 181 -8.03 -14.71 -19.93
CA ILE A 181 -8.09 -16.09 -19.51
C ILE A 181 -9.51 -16.38 -19.02
N ASP A 182 -10.26 -17.12 -19.84
CA ASP A 182 -11.64 -17.53 -19.60
C ASP A 182 -11.83 -19.06 -19.65
N ASP A 183 -10.79 -19.81 -20.04
CA ASP A 183 -10.75 -21.27 -19.96
C ASP A 183 -11.03 -21.76 -18.52
N PRO A 184 -12.10 -22.54 -18.28
CA PRO A 184 -12.52 -22.92 -16.93
C PRO A 184 -11.45 -23.63 -16.10
N GLU A 185 -10.67 -24.54 -16.70
CA GLU A 185 -9.63 -25.29 -15.99
C GLU A 185 -8.48 -24.37 -15.55
N THR A 186 -8.07 -23.45 -16.42
CA THR A 186 -7.06 -22.45 -16.10
C THR A 186 -7.55 -21.45 -15.06
N VAL A 187 -8.79 -20.99 -15.16
CA VAL A 187 -9.41 -20.09 -14.17
C VAL A 187 -9.46 -20.75 -12.80
N GLU A 188 -9.87 -22.01 -12.71
CA GLU A 188 -9.92 -22.77 -11.46
C GLU A 188 -8.52 -22.91 -10.83
N ARG A 189 -7.53 -23.29 -11.65
CA ARG A 189 -6.12 -23.41 -11.22
C ARG A 189 -5.56 -22.09 -10.70
N LEU A 190 -5.79 -20.98 -11.39
CA LEU A 190 -5.31 -19.65 -10.96
C LEU A 190 -6.02 -19.19 -9.70
N THR A 191 -7.33 -19.43 -9.60
CA THR A 191 -8.14 -19.08 -8.42
C THR A 191 -7.72 -19.88 -7.19
N ALA A 192 -7.31 -21.14 -7.34
CA ALA A 192 -6.78 -21.96 -6.26
C ALA A 192 -5.38 -21.51 -5.80
N ARG A 193 -4.55 -21.02 -6.72
CA ARG A 193 -3.16 -20.59 -6.43
C ARG A 193 -3.07 -19.18 -5.86
N HIS A 194 -3.91 -18.27 -6.34
CA HIS A 194 -3.80 -16.84 -6.05
C HIS A 194 -5.00 -16.36 -5.22
N THR A 195 -4.73 -15.94 -3.99
CA THR A 195 -5.77 -15.43 -3.07
C THR A 195 -6.13 -13.96 -3.32
N THR A 196 -5.64 -13.36 -4.40
CA THR A 196 -5.82 -11.94 -4.68
C THR A 196 -7.31 -11.63 -4.87
N ARG A 197 -7.96 -11.18 -3.79
CA ARG A 197 -9.36 -10.75 -3.81
C ARG A 197 -9.41 -9.30 -4.28
N PRO A 198 -10.15 -9.00 -5.36
CA PRO A 198 -10.39 -7.61 -5.74
C PRO A 198 -10.98 -6.82 -4.58
N TRP A 199 -10.42 -5.65 -4.27
CA TRP A 199 -10.93 -4.76 -3.24
C TRP A 199 -12.34 -4.25 -3.55
N ALA A 200 -12.63 -4.03 -4.83
CA ALA A 200 -13.97 -3.77 -5.30
C ALA A 200 -14.73 -5.10 -5.34
N GLY A 201 -15.67 -5.27 -4.39
CA GLY A 201 -16.53 -6.44 -4.30
C GLY A 201 -17.35 -6.71 -5.57
N GLY A 202 -18.04 -7.87 -5.58
CA GLY A 202 -18.78 -8.36 -6.73
C GLY A 202 -18.08 -9.51 -7.44
N ASP A 203 -18.81 -10.20 -8.32
CA ASP A 203 -18.27 -11.31 -9.10
C ASP A 203 -17.36 -10.77 -10.22
N ARG A 204 -16.12 -11.26 -10.25
CA ARG A 204 -15.07 -10.84 -11.19
C ARG A 204 -14.42 -12.11 -11.77
N PRO A 205 -15.12 -12.81 -12.66
CA PRO A 205 -14.69 -14.12 -13.14
C PRO A 205 -13.55 -14.04 -14.16
N LEU A 206 -13.37 -12.90 -14.84
CA LEU A 206 -12.36 -12.76 -15.88
C LEU A 206 -10.97 -12.54 -15.26
N TRP A 207 -10.04 -13.41 -15.64
CA TRP A 207 -8.62 -13.22 -15.40
C TRP A 207 -7.97 -12.52 -16.59
N ILE A 208 -7.13 -11.54 -16.29
CA ILE A 208 -6.26 -10.87 -17.25
C ILE A 208 -4.84 -11.23 -16.90
N ARG A 209 -4.05 -11.63 -17.91
CA ARG A 209 -2.61 -11.73 -17.86
C ARG A 209 -2.00 -10.64 -18.72
N ILE A 210 -1.03 -9.91 -18.19
CA ILE A 210 -0.17 -8.99 -18.96
C ILE A 210 1.17 -9.69 -19.13
N ARG A 211 1.52 -10.01 -20.38
CA ARG A 211 2.82 -10.58 -20.74
C ARG A 211 3.81 -9.43 -20.95
N PRO A 212 4.85 -9.28 -20.13
CA PRO A 212 5.74 -8.12 -20.23
C PRO A 212 6.60 -8.15 -21.49
N ASP A 213 6.56 -7.07 -22.27
CA ASP A 213 7.56 -6.77 -23.31
C ASP A 213 8.72 -5.95 -22.76
N SER A 214 8.43 -5.13 -21.74
CA SER A 214 9.41 -4.29 -21.07
C SER A 214 9.08 -4.17 -19.59
N VAL A 215 10.12 -4.27 -18.76
CA VAL A 215 10.05 -4.04 -17.31
C VAL A 215 11.11 -3.01 -16.96
N THR A 216 10.68 -1.85 -16.47
CA THR A 216 11.60 -0.77 -16.09
C THR A 216 11.26 -0.25 -14.70
N GLY A 217 12.30 0.15 -13.97
CA GLY A 217 12.13 0.72 -12.64
C GLY A 217 12.95 1.98 -12.42
N ARG A 218 12.44 2.80 -11.51
CA ARG A 218 13.12 3.98 -11.00
C ARG A 218 13.06 3.97 -9.48
N HIS A 219 14.18 4.27 -8.86
CA HIS A 219 14.29 4.48 -7.42
C HIS A 219 14.71 5.94 -7.15
N ILE A 220 14.08 6.56 -6.17
CA ILE A 220 14.38 7.90 -5.67
C ILE A 220 14.92 7.72 -4.26
N GLY A 221 16.12 8.23 -3.99
CA GLY A 221 16.70 8.21 -2.65
C GLY A 221 17.94 9.07 -2.55
N ARG A 222 18.49 9.17 -1.34
CA ARG A 222 19.82 9.76 -1.11
C ARG A 222 20.88 8.70 -1.40
N THR A 223 21.92 9.09 -2.13
CA THR A 223 23.10 8.24 -2.38
C THR A 223 23.87 8.01 -1.10
#